data_AF-A0A7W0FD20-F1
#
_entry.id   AF-A0A7W0FD20-F1
#
_cell.length_a   1.000
_cell.length_b   1.000
_cell.length_c   1.000
_cell.angle_alpha   90.00
_cell.angle_beta   90.00
_cell.angle_gamma   90.00
#
_symmetry.space_group_name_H-M   'P 1'
#
loop_
_entity.id
_entity.type
_entity.pdbx_description
1 polymer ?
#
loop_
_entity_poly.entity_id
_entity_poly.type
_entity_poly.pdbx_seq_one_letter_code
_entity_poly.pdbx_strand_id
1 'polypeptide(L)'
;MFTLLIRPKLLSLKNSVSTKVVLRRFPFIAIGIGFWFLFYIGTYKVLSYVREIEFFGEILSRKLFSMTFFSLLGFLILSNIITAISSFYLSKDIPLLLSKPVEIRDMLRLKTFEAFVNSSWMVLSFMPPVFIAYGISYGAPAGYYLLVLGCFLLFSLITAGIGITIAHILTRLFPAKRARNVLLGIGVFLFLL
;
A
#
# COMPACT_ATOMS: atom_id res chain seq x y z
N MET A 1 16.76 -9.33 -18.97
CA MET A 1 15.54 -8.84 -19.65
C MET A 1 14.60 -8.06 -18.73
N PHE A 2 14.45 -8.45 -17.44
CA PHE A 2 13.67 -7.73 -16.42
C PHE A 2 13.91 -6.20 -16.34
N THR A 3 15.17 -5.77 -16.38
CA THR A 3 15.54 -4.34 -16.36
C THR A 3 15.07 -3.56 -17.59
N LEU A 4 14.95 -4.21 -18.77
CA LEU A 4 14.48 -3.59 -20.01
C LEU A 4 12.97 -3.36 -20.01
N LEU A 5 12.19 -4.15 -19.25
CA LEU A 5 10.74 -4.00 -19.14
C LEU A 5 10.33 -2.91 -18.14
N ILE A 6 11.13 -2.68 -17.10
CA ILE A 6 10.92 -1.57 -16.15
C ILE A 6 11.40 -0.24 -16.75
N ARG A 7 12.42 -0.27 -17.62
CA ARG A 7 13.02 0.91 -18.26
C ARG A 7 12.01 1.86 -18.91
N PRO A 8 11.02 1.44 -19.74
CA PRO A 8 10.04 2.37 -20.32
C PRO A 8 9.14 3.04 -19.26
N LYS A 9 8.83 2.37 -18.14
CA LYS A 9 8.09 2.99 -17.02
C LYS A 9 8.96 3.98 -16.24
N LEU A 10 10.22 3.65 -15.97
CA LEU A 10 11.19 4.58 -15.37
C LEU A 10 11.47 5.77 -16.28
N LEU A 11 11.57 5.56 -17.59
CA LEU A 11 11.74 6.61 -18.59
C LEU A 11 10.49 7.47 -18.74
N SER A 12 9.28 6.89 -18.61
CA SER A 12 8.02 7.63 -18.53
C SER A 12 7.95 8.51 -17.25
N LEU A 13 8.36 7.97 -16.11
CA LEU A 13 8.51 8.75 -14.87
C LEU A 13 9.51 9.88 -15.06
N LYS A 14 10.69 9.61 -15.63
CA LYS A 14 11.73 10.61 -15.87
C LYS A 14 11.28 11.69 -16.87
N ASN A 15 10.60 11.33 -17.97
CA ASN A 15 10.02 12.29 -18.92
C ASN A 15 8.82 13.05 -18.34
N SER A 16 8.17 12.51 -17.30
CA SER A 16 7.12 13.21 -16.55
C SER A 16 7.67 14.24 -15.56
N VAL A 17 8.99 14.25 -15.26
CA VAL A 17 9.64 15.27 -14.42
C VAL A 17 10.24 16.35 -15.33
N SER A 18 9.37 17.03 -16.07
CA SER A 18 9.69 18.32 -16.69
C SER A 18 9.24 19.44 -15.73
N THR A 19 10.01 20.52 -15.60
CA THR A 19 9.73 21.63 -14.68
C THR A 19 8.30 22.19 -14.87
N LYS A 20 7.78 22.20 -16.10
CA LYS A 20 6.39 22.58 -16.42
C LYS A 20 5.35 21.59 -15.88
N VAL A 21 5.65 20.29 -15.86
CA VAL A 21 4.78 19.23 -15.34
C VAL A 21 4.79 19.24 -13.81
N VAL A 22 5.95 19.46 -13.19
CA VAL A 22 6.07 19.60 -11.72
C VAL A 22 5.30 20.83 -11.24
N LEU A 23 5.43 21.98 -11.91
CA LEU A 23 4.68 23.19 -11.57
C LEU A 23 3.16 22.99 -11.71
N ARG A 24 2.71 22.26 -12.75
CA ARG A 24 1.30 21.90 -12.93
C ARG A 24 0.78 20.91 -11.87
N ARG A 25 1.65 20.07 -11.31
CA ARG A 25 1.33 19.11 -10.24
C ARG A 25 1.51 19.67 -8.83
N PHE A 26 2.14 20.83 -8.69
CA PHE A 26 2.35 21.53 -7.43
C PHE A 26 1.09 21.63 -6.55
N PRO A 27 -0.10 22.03 -7.04
CA PRO A 27 -1.28 22.10 -6.18
C PRO A 27 -1.66 20.73 -5.58
N PHE A 28 -1.51 19.64 -6.34
CA PHE A 28 -1.79 18.29 -5.83
C PHE A 28 -0.79 17.84 -4.77
N ILE A 29 0.49 18.17 -4.96
CA ILE A 29 1.55 17.89 -3.98
C ILE A 29 1.32 18.71 -2.71
N ALA A 30 0.98 19.99 -2.84
CA ALA A 30 0.68 20.88 -1.72
C ALA A 30 -0.53 20.41 -0.92
N ILE A 31 -1.62 20.00 -1.59
CA ILE A 31 -2.80 19.39 -0.94
C ILE A 31 -2.41 18.10 -0.22
N GLY A 32 -1.60 17.24 -0.87
CA GLY A 32 -1.12 16.01 -0.27
C GLY A 32 -0.32 16.24 1.01
N ILE A 33 0.62 17.19 0.99
CA ILE A 33 1.43 17.57 2.16
C ILE A 33 0.55 18.21 3.24
N GLY A 34 -0.38 19.09 2.87
CA GLY A 34 -1.32 19.71 3.80
C GLY A 34 -2.21 18.68 4.49
N PHE A 35 -2.74 17.70 3.75
CA PHE A 35 -3.47 16.58 4.30
C PHE A 35 -2.60 15.75 5.25
N TRP A 36 -1.35 15.47 4.86
CA TRP A 36 -0.38 14.74 5.68
C TRP A 36 -0.14 15.42 7.03
N PHE A 37 0.04 16.74 7.01
CA PHE A 37 0.27 17.54 8.20
C PHE A 37 -0.96 17.60 9.10
N LEU A 38 -2.15 17.78 8.51
CA LEU A 38 -3.42 17.76 9.25
C LEU A 38 -3.66 16.40 9.90
N PHE A 39 -3.37 15.31 9.18
CA PHE A 39 -3.51 13.94 9.67
C PHE A 39 -2.53 13.63 10.81
N TYR A 40 -1.30 14.12 10.70
CA TYR A 40 -0.32 14.08 11.79
C TYR A 40 -0.83 14.82 13.04
N ILE A 41 -1.31 16.06 12.90
CA ILE A 41 -1.85 16.85 14.03
C ILE A 41 -3.01 16.12 14.70
N GLY A 42 -3.97 15.61 13.91
CA GLY A 42 -5.11 14.86 14.42
C GLY A 42 -4.67 13.65 15.24
N THR A 43 -3.74 12.86 14.70
CA THR A 43 -3.24 11.66 15.37
C THR A 43 -2.45 11.99 16.64
N TYR A 44 -1.58 13.00 16.59
CA TYR A 44 -0.82 13.47 17.74
C TYR A 44 -1.74 13.93 18.87
N LYS A 45 -2.78 14.71 18.54
CA LYS A 45 -3.76 15.21 19.51
C LYS A 45 -4.57 14.09 20.16
N VAL A 46 -4.98 13.08 19.38
CA VAL A 46 -5.67 11.90 19.92
C VAL A 46 -4.75 11.12 20.88
N LEU A 47 -3.48 10.91 20.50
CA LEU A 47 -2.51 10.23 21.35
C LEU A 47 -2.20 11.00 22.64
N SER A 48 -2.10 12.33 22.57
CA SER A 48 -1.85 13.15 23.76
C SER A 48 -3.02 13.08 24.74
N TYR A 49 -4.28 13.14 24.26
CA TYR A 49 -5.45 12.95 25.12
C TYR A 49 -5.49 11.56 25.76
N VAL A 50 -5.17 10.51 25.00
CA VAL A 50 -5.10 9.13 25.52
C VAL A 50 -4.05 9.00 26.63
N ARG A 51 -2.96 9.77 26.56
CA ARG A 51 -1.88 9.76 27.55
C ARG A 51 -2.23 10.48 28.85
N GLU A 52 -3.03 11.53 28.80
CA GLU A 52 -3.47 12.30 29.98
C GLU A 52 -4.36 11.48 30.92
N ILE A 53 -4.88 10.33 30.45
CA ILE A 53 -5.62 9.37 31.27
C ILE A 53 -4.62 8.54 32.08
N GLU A 54 -4.44 8.89 33.35
CA GLU A 54 -3.61 8.12 34.30
C GLU A 54 -4.01 6.63 34.33
N PHE A 55 -3.01 5.76 34.41
CA PHE A 55 -3.10 4.28 34.46
C PHE A 55 -3.50 3.55 33.16
N PHE A 56 -4.26 4.16 32.24
CA PHE A 56 -4.73 3.48 31.01
C PHE A 56 -3.98 3.83 29.72
N GLY A 57 -3.26 4.95 29.67
CA GLY A 57 -2.69 5.48 28.42
C GLY A 57 -1.75 4.51 27.67
N GLU A 58 -0.89 3.77 28.37
CA GLU A 58 0.07 2.85 27.74
C GLU A 58 -0.58 1.56 27.24
N ILE A 59 -1.52 1.00 28.02
CA ILE A 59 -2.29 -0.19 27.62
C ILE A 59 -3.16 0.14 26.42
N LEU A 60 -3.80 1.32 26.44
CA LEU A 60 -4.67 1.77 25.37
C LEU A 60 -3.89 2.03 24.09
N SER A 61 -2.72 2.67 24.16
CA SER A 61 -1.91 2.94 22.96
C SER A 61 -1.38 1.65 22.32
N ARG A 62 -0.93 0.68 23.13
CA ARG A 62 -0.54 -0.65 22.62
C ARG A 62 -1.72 -1.37 21.97
N LYS A 63 -2.92 -1.26 22.56
CA LYS A 63 -4.13 -1.86 21.99
C LYS A 63 -4.52 -1.19 20.68
N LEU A 64 -4.52 0.14 20.62
CA LEU A 64 -4.80 0.91 19.40
C LEU A 64 -3.85 0.50 18.27
N PHE A 65 -2.55 0.40 18.55
CA PHE A 65 -1.56 -0.05 17.58
C PHE A 65 -1.85 -1.47 17.09
N SER A 66 -2.16 -2.41 17.99
CA SER A 66 -2.51 -3.79 17.61
C SER A 66 -3.76 -3.84 16.72
N MET A 67 -4.77 -3.02 17.02
CA MET A 67 -5.99 -2.92 16.22
C MET A 67 -5.71 -2.29 14.86
N THR A 68 -4.84 -1.27 14.79
CA THR A 68 -4.40 -0.64 13.54
C THR A 68 -3.65 -1.62 12.65
N PHE A 69 -2.69 -2.39 13.17
CA PHE A 69 -2.00 -3.41 12.37
C PHE A 69 -2.94 -4.50 11.90
N PHE A 70 -3.86 -4.95 12.77
CA PHE A 70 -4.82 -5.99 12.44
C PHE A 70 -5.78 -5.53 11.33
N SER A 71 -6.32 -4.32 11.42
CA SER A 71 -7.20 -3.77 10.39
C SER A 71 -6.44 -3.56 9.08
N LEU A 72 -5.23 -3.01 9.14
CA LEU A 72 -4.38 -2.83 7.97
C LEU A 72 -4.06 -4.15 7.29
N LEU A 73 -3.78 -5.21 8.05
CA LEU A 73 -3.50 -6.53 7.51
C LEU A 73 -4.67 -7.01 6.65
N GLY A 74 -5.91 -6.92 7.16
CA GLY A 74 -7.11 -7.30 6.42
C GLY A 74 -7.29 -6.48 5.14
N PHE A 75 -7.22 -5.15 5.25
CA PHE A 75 -7.38 -4.24 4.11
C PHE A 75 -6.28 -4.44 3.05
N LEU A 76 -5.02 -4.60 3.47
CA LEU A 76 -3.90 -4.86 2.58
C LEU A 76 -4.04 -6.18 1.86
N ILE A 77 -4.41 -7.26 2.55
CA ILE A 77 -4.59 -8.56 1.89
C ILE A 77 -5.69 -8.47 0.84
N LEU A 78 -6.86 -7.92 1.18
CA LEU A 78 -7.95 -7.74 0.22
C LEU A 78 -7.54 -6.87 -0.97
N SER A 79 -6.89 -5.74 -0.71
CA SER A 79 -6.37 -4.84 -1.73
C SER A 79 -5.35 -5.54 -2.64
N ASN A 80 -4.42 -6.30 -2.06
CA ASN A 80 -3.44 -7.09 -2.79
C ASN A 80 -4.08 -8.16 -3.67
N ILE A 81 -5.13 -8.85 -3.20
CA ILE A 81 -5.87 -9.84 -4.01
C ILE A 81 -6.50 -9.16 -5.23
N ILE A 82 -7.24 -8.07 -5.02
CA ILE A 82 -7.92 -7.34 -6.08
C ILE A 82 -6.92 -6.79 -7.11
N THR A 83 -5.81 -6.23 -6.62
CA THR A 83 -4.73 -5.66 -7.43
C THR A 83 -4.01 -6.75 -8.23
N ALA A 84 -3.74 -7.90 -7.62
CA ALA A 84 -3.13 -9.05 -8.29
C ALA A 84 -4.05 -9.59 -9.39
N ILE A 85 -5.34 -9.82 -9.12
CA ILE A 85 -6.29 -10.26 -10.17
C ILE A 85 -6.31 -9.26 -11.33
N SER A 86 -6.35 -7.97 -11.02
CA SER A 86 -6.40 -6.91 -12.04
C SER A 86 -5.12 -6.82 -12.87
N SER A 87 -3.96 -6.96 -12.23
CA SER A 87 -2.64 -6.85 -12.88
C SER A 87 -2.32 -8.08 -13.74
N PHE A 88 -2.56 -9.29 -13.21
CA PHE A 88 -2.19 -10.55 -13.86
C PHE A 88 -3.20 -11.02 -14.92
N TYR A 89 -4.50 -10.82 -14.69
CA TYR A 89 -5.54 -11.46 -15.51
C TYR A 89 -6.39 -10.47 -16.33
N LEU A 90 -6.49 -9.21 -15.92
CA LEU A 90 -7.34 -8.21 -16.58
C LEU A 90 -6.55 -7.06 -17.23
N SER A 91 -5.22 -7.08 -17.14
CA SER A 91 -4.38 -6.05 -17.75
C SER A 91 -4.46 -6.13 -19.28
N LYS A 92 -4.72 -4.99 -19.91
CA LYS A 92 -4.80 -4.83 -21.38
C LYS A 92 -3.46 -5.08 -22.07
N ASP A 93 -2.36 -5.12 -21.30
CA ASP A 93 -1.01 -5.27 -21.82
C ASP A 93 -0.63 -6.75 -22.03
N ILE A 94 -1.42 -7.69 -21.49
CA ILE A 94 -1.15 -9.13 -21.56
C ILE A 94 -1.05 -9.65 -23.00
N PRO A 95 -1.99 -9.34 -23.93
CA PRO A 95 -1.89 -9.80 -25.32
C PRO A 95 -0.64 -9.25 -26.04
N LEU A 96 -0.19 -8.05 -25.68
CA LEU A 96 0.98 -7.39 -26.26
C LEU A 96 2.30 -7.90 -25.66
N LEU A 97 2.28 -8.37 -24.41
CA LEU A 97 3.41 -9.02 -23.77
C LEU A 97 3.58 -10.47 -24.26
N LEU A 98 2.47 -11.17 -24.53
CA LEU A 98 2.45 -12.53 -25.08
C LEU A 98 2.93 -12.60 -26.54
N SER A 99 2.78 -11.52 -27.32
CA SER A 99 3.26 -11.46 -28.70
C SER A 99 4.76 -11.18 -28.83
N LYS A 100 5.44 -10.84 -27.72
CA LYS A 100 6.90 -10.71 -27.66
C LYS A 100 7.51 -12.00 -27.11
N PRO A 101 8.73 -12.38 -27.53
CA PRO A 101 9.45 -13.53 -26.98
C PRO A 101 9.99 -13.22 -25.58
N VAL A 102 9.08 -13.03 -24.61
CA VAL A 102 9.42 -12.77 -23.21
C VAL A 102 9.17 -14.06 -22.42
N GLU A 103 10.16 -14.49 -21.65
CA GLU A 103 10.00 -15.64 -20.75
C GLU A 103 8.87 -15.39 -19.73
N ILE A 104 8.03 -16.40 -19.50
CA ILE A 104 6.91 -16.34 -18.54
C ILE A 104 7.38 -15.93 -17.15
N ARG A 105 8.58 -16.35 -16.73
CA ARG A 105 9.19 -15.99 -15.45
C ARG A 105 9.42 -14.49 -15.32
N ASP A 106 9.84 -13.83 -16.38
CA ASP A 106 10.11 -12.39 -16.38
C ASP A 106 8.79 -11.58 -16.38
N MET A 107 7.75 -12.09 -17.05
CA MET A 107 6.40 -11.53 -16.97
C MET A 107 5.81 -11.63 -15.57
N LEU A 108 5.97 -12.79 -14.92
CA LEU A 108 5.51 -13.02 -13.55
C LEU A 108 6.21 -12.05 -12.58
N ARG A 109 7.53 -11.91 -12.67
CA ARG A 109 8.30 -10.98 -11.84
C ARG A 109 7.86 -9.54 -12.03
N LEU A 110 7.63 -9.12 -13.28
CA LEU A 110 7.19 -7.75 -13.58
C LEU A 110 5.81 -7.48 -12.96
N LYS A 111 4.86 -8.40 -13.15
CA LYS A 111 3.49 -8.26 -12.64
C LYS A 111 3.40 -8.34 -11.12
N THR A 112 4.23 -9.17 -10.48
CA THR A 112 4.37 -9.22 -9.02
C THR A 112 4.88 -7.88 -8.49
N PHE A 113 5.91 -7.31 -9.11
CA PHE A 113 6.44 -6.00 -8.70
C PHE A 113 5.43 -4.88 -8.91
N GLU A 114 4.72 -4.86 -10.05
CA GLU A 114 3.64 -3.90 -10.30
C GLU A 114 2.51 -4.02 -9.28
N ALA A 115 2.09 -5.24 -8.94
CA ALA A 115 1.05 -5.48 -7.94
C ALA A 115 1.50 -5.00 -6.56
N PHE A 116 2.74 -5.30 -6.16
CA PHE A 116 3.33 -4.87 -4.89
C PHE A 116 3.39 -3.35 -4.76
N VAL A 117 3.90 -2.65 -5.79
CA VAL A 117 4.02 -1.19 -5.77
C VAL A 117 2.62 -0.54 -5.75
N ASN A 118 1.69 -1.04 -6.57
CA ASN A 118 0.34 -0.46 -6.67
C ASN A 118 -0.51 -0.69 -5.42
N SER A 119 -0.33 -1.79 -4.70
CA SER A 119 -1.09 -2.03 -3.47
C SER A 119 -0.48 -1.30 -2.26
N SER A 120 0.85 -1.16 -2.25
CA SER A 120 1.59 -0.69 -1.06
C SER A 120 1.79 0.82 -1.02
N TRP A 121 1.62 1.53 -2.15
CA TRP A 121 1.81 2.99 -2.20
C TRP A 121 0.94 3.72 -1.17
N MET A 122 -0.29 3.26 -0.97
CA MET A 122 -1.25 3.90 -0.07
C MET A 122 -0.83 3.74 1.39
N VAL A 123 -0.36 2.56 1.77
CA VAL A 123 0.09 2.29 3.15
C VAL A 123 1.38 3.04 3.45
N LEU A 124 2.34 3.03 2.51
CA LEU A 124 3.57 3.80 2.64
C LEU A 124 3.30 5.31 2.77
N SER A 125 2.22 5.80 2.15
CA SER A 125 1.86 7.21 2.22
C SER A 125 1.07 7.53 3.49
N PHE A 126 0.09 6.73 3.90
CA PHE A 126 -0.80 7.07 5.01
C PHE A 126 -0.25 6.72 6.40
N MET A 127 0.63 5.73 6.52
CA MET A 127 1.08 5.27 7.82
C MET A 127 2.15 6.13 8.51
N PRO A 128 3.15 6.70 7.80
CA PRO A 128 4.24 7.39 8.49
C PRO A 128 3.80 8.51 9.46
N PRO A 129 2.78 9.36 9.16
CA PRO A 129 2.31 10.38 10.10
C PRO A 129 1.90 9.82 11.47
N VAL A 130 1.24 8.65 11.47
CA VAL A 130 0.78 7.99 12.69
C VAL A 130 1.96 7.54 13.55
N PHE A 131 2.98 6.96 12.93
CA PHE A 131 4.13 6.41 13.62
C PHE A 131 5.12 7.49 14.04
N ILE A 132 5.19 8.59 13.27
CA ILE A 132 5.96 9.77 13.64
C ILE A 132 5.32 10.44 14.85
N ALA A 133 3.99 10.61 14.87
CA ALA A 133 3.26 11.13 16.03
C ALA A 133 3.51 10.27 17.28
N TYR A 134 3.49 8.95 17.14
CA TYR A 134 3.81 8.03 18.23
C TYR A 134 5.27 8.15 18.71
N GLY A 135 6.23 8.19 17.79
CA GLY A 135 7.64 8.33 18.13
C GLY A 135 7.92 9.62 18.90
N ILE A 136 7.30 10.73 18.47
CA ILE A 136 7.44 12.02 19.15
C ILE A 136 6.72 12.01 20.51
N SER A 137 5.51 11.44 20.60
CA SER A 137 4.73 11.44 21.85
C SER A 137 5.35 10.58 22.96
N TYR A 138 6.09 9.53 22.59
CA TYR A 138 6.78 8.61 23.52
C TYR A 138 8.27 8.88 23.68
N GLY A 139 8.83 9.92 23.02
CA GLY A 139 10.25 10.26 23.12
C GLY A 139 11.18 9.19 22.52
N ALA A 140 10.77 8.57 21.42
CA ALA A 140 11.50 7.46 20.81
C ALA A 140 12.86 7.91 20.20
N PRO A 141 13.91 7.07 20.29
CA PRO A 141 15.21 7.36 19.69
C PRO A 141 15.16 7.30 18.16
N ALA A 142 16.12 7.94 17.47
CA ALA A 142 16.16 7.99 16.00
C ALA A 142 16.12 6.59 15.32
N GLY A 143 16.66 5.55 15.98
CA GLY A 143 16.62 4.17 15.48
C GLY A 143 15.20 3.60 15.34
N TYR A 144 14.22 4.10 16.11
CA TYR A 144 12.82 3.69 16.02
C TYR A 144 12.26 3.93 14.61
N TYR A 145 12.53 5.09 14.00
CA TYR A 145 12.00 5.44 12.69
C TYR A 145 12.52 4.52 11.59
N LEU A 146 13.78 4.09 11.69
CA LEU A 146 14.38 3.14 10.75
C LEU A 146 13.79 1.74 10.89
N LEU A 147 13.56 1.30 12.13
CA LEU A 147 12.89 0.01 12.42
C LEU A 147 11.45 0.01 11.94
N VAL A 148 10.71 1.11 12.13
CA VAL A 148 9.33 1.26 11.62
C VAL A 148 9.30 1.12 10.10
N LEU A 149 10.22 1.78 9.40
CA LEU A 149 10.31 1.69 7.94
C LEU A 149 10.61 0.25 7.49
N GLY A 150 11.54 -0.43 8.16
CA GLY A 150 11.80 -1.86 7.93
C GLY A 150 10.56 -2.72 8.16
N CYS A 151 9.87 -2.53 9.29
CA CYS A 151 8.66 -3.25 9.63
C CYS A 151 7.58 -3.09 8.56
N PHE A 152 7.37 -1.88 8.06
CA PHE A 152 6.42 -1.62 6.97
C PHE A 152 6.78 -2.34 5.67
N LEU A 153 8.05 -2.34 5.30
CA LEU A 153 8.51 -3.03 4.10
C LEU A 153 8.27 -4.54 4.22
N LEU A 154 8.64 -5.16 5.35
CA LEU A 154 8.39 -6.58 5.57
C LEU A 154 6.88 -6.90 5.61
N PHE A 155 6.09 -6.08 6.30
CA PHE A 155 4.65 -6.24 6.40
C PHE A 155 3.95 -6.16 5.03
N SER A 156 4.36 -5.19 4.21
CA SER A 156 3.90 -5.03 2.84
C SER A 156 4.29 -6.23 1.96
N LEU A 157 5.51 -6.75 2.11
CA LEU A 157 5.97 -7.95 1.36
C LEU A 157 5.15 -9.19 1.73
N ILE A 158 4.90 -9.40 3.01
CA ILE A 158 4.12 -10.55 3.50
C ILE A 158 2.68 -10.48 2.97
N THR A 159 2.02 -9.33 3.15
CA THR A 159 0.63 -9.14 2.70
C THR A 159 0.49 -9.23 1.18
N ALA A 160 1.46 -8.73 0.42
CA ALA A 160 1.49 -8.87 -1.03
C ALA A 160 1.69 -10.33 -1.46
N GLY A 161 2.63 -11.06 -0.85
CA GLY A 161 2.84 -12.47 -1.13
C GLY A 161 1.59 -13.31 -0.88
N ILE A 162 0.93 -13.10 0.27
CA ILE A 162 -0.33 -13.76 0.62
C ILE A 162 -1.43 -13.40 -0.40
N GLY A 163 -1.64 -12.11 -0.67
CA GLY A 163 -2.70 -11.66 -1.57
C GLY A 163 -2.53 -12.16 -3.00
N ILE A 164 -1.29 -12.17 -3.52
CA ILE A 164 -0.98 -12.71 -4.85
C ILE A 164 -1.23 -14.22 -4.89
N THR A 165 -0.84 -14.96 -3.85
CA THR A 165 -1.05 -16.41 -3.78
C THR A 165 -2.55 -16.74 -3.78
N ILE A 166 -3.33 -16.03 -2.95
CA ILE A 166 -4.79 -16.19 -2.89
C ILE A 166 -5.42 -15.83 -4.25
N ALA A 167 -4.95 -14.77 -4.92
CA ALA A 167 -5.44 -14.40 -6.26
C ALA A 167 -5.22 -15.52 -7.29
N HIS A 168 -4.06 -16.18 -7.28
CA HIS A 168 -3.79 -17.31 -8.18
C HIS A 168 -4.69 -18.51 -7.86
N ILE A 169 -4.96 -18.80 -6.58
CA ILE A 169 -5.87 -19.88 -6.19
C ILE A 169 -7.31 -19.55 -6.62
N LEU A 170 -7.76 -18.32 -6.36
CA LEU A 170 -9.14 -17.91 -6.62
C LEU A 170 -9.47 -17.90 -8.11
N THR A 171 -8.50 -17.52 -8.95
CA THR A 171 -8.66 -17.51 -10.41
C THR A 171 -8.62 -18.90 -11.04
N ARG A 172 -8.12 -19.93 -10.33
CA ARG A 172 -8.28 -21.34 -10.74
C ARG A 172 -9.71 -21.84 -10.52
N LEU A 173 -10.38 -21.34 -9.49
CA LEU A 173 -11.73 -21.78 -9.12
C LEU A 173 -12.83 -20.96 -9.82
N PHE A 174 -12.59 -19.66 -10.02
CA PHE A 174 -13.59 -18.73 -10.58
C PHE A 174 -13.00 -17.90 -11.73
N PRO A 175 -13.82 -17.48 -12.71
CA PRO A 175 -13.40 -16.50 -13.71
C PRO A 175 -12.91 -15.21 -13.06
N ALA A 176 -11.73 -14.72 -13.46
CA ALA A 176 -11.05 -13.59 -12.81
C ALA A 176 -11.94 -12.34 -12.63
N LYS A 177 -12.82 -12.03 -13.60
CA LYS A 177 -13.77 -10.91 -13.49
C LYS A 177 -14.80 -11.12 -12.38
N ARG A 178 -15.33 -12.33 -12.22
CA ARG A 178 -16.32 -12.65 -11.18
C ARG A 178 -15.68 -12.63 -9.80
N ALA A 179 -14.51 -13.25 -9.66
CA ALA A 179 -13.73 -13.25 -8.41
C ALA A 179 -13.47 -11.82 -7.90
N ARG A 180 -13.00 -10.92 -8.77
CA ARG A 180 -12.77 -9.52 -8.42
C ARG A 180 -14.05 -8.81 -7.98
N ASN A 181 -15.14 -8.97 -8.73
CA ASN A 181 -16.40 -8.28 -8.44
C ASN A 181 -17.03 -8.76 -7.12
N VAL A 182 -16.95 -10.06 -6.82
CA VAL A 182 -17.42 -10.61 -5.53
C VAL A 182 -16.61 -10.06 -4.37
N LEU A 183 -15.27 -10.04 -4.49
CA LEU A 183 -14.40 -9.47 -3.45
C LEU A 183 -14.69 -7.99 -3.19
N LEU A 184 -14.89 -7.20 -4.25
CA LEU A 184 -15.29 -5.80 -4.13
C LEU A 184 -16.66 -5.67 -3.45
N GLY A 185 -17.62 -6.51 -3.82
CA GLY A 185 -18.94 -6.53 -3.19
C GLY A 185 -18.88 -6.85 -1.70
N ILE A 186 -18.10 -7.87 -1.31
CA ILE A 186 -17.88 -8.22 0.10
C ILE A 186 -17.21 -7.05 0.85
N GLY A 187 -16.19 -6.42 0.26
CA GLY A 187 -15.52 -5.28 0.87
C GLY A 187 -16.46 -4.09 1.12
N VAL A 188 -17.33 -3.77 0.16
CA VAL A 188 -18.34 -2.71 0.32
C VAL A 188 -19.39 -3.10 1.36
N PHE A 189 -19.86 -4.35 1.34
CA PHE A 189 -20.85 -4.83 2.31
C PHE A 189 -20.32 -4.76 3.74
N LEU A 190 -19.08 -5.21 3.98
CA LEU A 190 -18.42 -5.12 5.28
C LEU A 190 -18.19 -3.67 5.74
N PHE A 191 -18.02 -2.72 4.81
CA PHE A 191 -17.87 -1.32 5.16
C PHE A 191 -19.20 -0.65 5.53
N LEU A 192 -20.32 -1.14 5.00
CA LEU A 192 -21.65 -0.60 5.27
C LEU A 192 -22.31 -1.17 6.53
N LEU A 193 -21.78 -2.27 7.07
CA LEU A 193 -22.29 -2.94 8.26
C LEU A 193 -21.59 -2.45 9.53
#